data_AF-A0AAN9KYX3-F1
#
_entry.id   AF-A0AAN9KYX3-F1
#
_cell.length_a   1.000
_cell.length_b   1.000
_cell.length_c   1.000
_cell.angle_alpha   90.00
_cell.angle_beta   90.00
_cell.angle_gamma   90.00
#
_symmetry.space_group_name_H-M   'P 1'
#
loop_
_entity.id
_entity.type
_entity.pdbx_description
1 polymer ?
#
loop_
_entity_poly.entity_id
_entity_poly.type
_entity_poly.pdbx_seq_one_letter_code
_entity_poly.pdbx_strand_id
1 'polypeptide(L)'
;MRRTMQNGLILVTIISLTFLTVSIEGKHAMRLELVHRHDSRLTESEMNQTEAIKGFIHRDILRHQKMKGLIGPHKNRRKDYETSQQYPEMEMRSGSEYGIGEYFVEVKVGTPGKKFWLAADTGSEFTWFNCLAMQKKKKKSHHVHLHREHKGGSKSKKRTKKVKSKGKKNKNSPCKGVFCPHRSRSFHTVTCASQKCKVDLSEMFSLSYCPDPSSPCLYDISYADGSSAKGFFGTDTVTVDLTNGKRGKLRNLTIGCTRTMQNGITFNKNTGGILGLGYSKDSFVDKAALQYGAKFSYCLVDHLSPVKVSSYLTFGGLSNVTLLSEIRKTELVLVSPFYGVNVVGISVGGQMLKIPPEVWDFNALGGTIIDSGTTLTTLVDAAYDQVLEALRKPFANFKRLNVDVLEFCFDSKGFDERIVPRLAFHFAGGTKFEPPVKSYIIDAAPQVKCIGIAAMPDGGASVIGNIMQQNHLWEFDLAHNTLGMAPSTCT
;
A
#
# COMPACT_ATOMS: atom_id res chain seq x y z
N MET A 1 86.95 -34.65 -20.09
CA MET A 1 87.47 -33.37 -19.54
C MET A 1 86.31 -32.42 -19.28
N ARG A 2 86.46 -31.45 -18.36
CA ARG A 2 85.41 -30.57 -17.83
C ARG A 2 84.67 -29.75 -18.90
N ARG A 3 83.35 -29.55 -18.73
CA ARG A 3 82.69 -28.22 -18.81
C ARG A 3 81.27 -28.23 -18.22
N THR A 4 81.19 -27.74 -16.99
CA THR A 4 80.10 -26.97 -16.35
C THR A 4 78.83 -26.68 -17.18
N MET A 5 77.68 -27.15 -16.68
CA MET A 5 76.38 -26.50 -16.96
C MET A 5 76.20 -25.27 -16.05
N GLN A 6 75.49 -24.27 -16.56
CA GLN A 6 75.37 -22.95 -15.96
C GLN A 6 73.98 -22.77 -15.33
N ASN A 7 73.93 -22.38 -14.05
CA ASN A 7 72.66 -22.18 -13.34
C ASN A 7 71.94 -20.92 -13.85
N GLY A 8 70.77 -21.09 -14.48
CA GLY A 8 69.85 -20.01 -14.82
C GLY A 8 68.91 -19.71 -13.65
N LEU A 9 69.18 -18.64 -12.90
CA LEU A 9 68.33 -18.19 -11.80
C LEU A 9 67.13 -17.39 -12.36
N ILE A 10 65.93 -17.98 -12.39
CA ILE A 10 64.72 -17.27 -12.83
C ILE A 10 64.27 -16.32 -11.72
N LEU A 11 64.49 -15.02 -11.94
CA LEU A 11 64.06 -13.95 -11.03
C LEU A 11 62.56 -13.71 -11.20
N VAL A 12 61.74 -14.30 -10.32
CA VAL A 12 60.30 -14.02 -10.27
C VAL A 12 60.07 -12.65 -9.63
N THR A 13 59.92 -11.62 -10.46
CA THR A 13 59.46 -10.29 -10.01
C THR A 13 58.01 -10.35 -9.56
N ILE A 14 57.80 -10.40 -8.24
CA ILE A 14 56.49 -10.23 -7.62
C ILE A 14 56.08 -8.75 -7.82
N ILE A 15 55.25 -8.49 -8.84
CA ILE A 15 54.60 -7.19 -9.00
C ILE A 15 53.53 -7.10 -7.91
N SER A 16 53.88 -6.43 -6.81
CA SER A 16 52.93 -6.09 -5.76
C SER A 16 51.95 -5.05 -6.30
N LEU A 17 50.79 -5.50 -6.80
CA LEU A 17 49.67 -4.61 -7.08
C LEU A 17 49.15 -4.05 -5.75
N THR A 18 49.64 -2.87 -5.39
CA THR A 18 48.97 -1.99 -4.45
C THR A 18 47.62 -1.60 -5.03
N PHE A 19 46.58 -2.34 -4.66
CA PHE A 19 45.21 -1.94 -4.90
C PHE A 19 44.95 -0.60 -4.19
N LEU A 20 45.07 0.49 -4.95
CA LEU A 20 44.44 1.75 -4.61
C LEU A 20 42.95 1.48 -4.51
N THR A 21 42.44 1.40 -3.28
CA THR A 21 41.02 1.38 -2.97
C THR A 21 40.42 2.74 -3.32
N VAL A 22 40.11 2.91 -4.61
CA VAL A 22 39.27 4.01 -5.09
C VAL A 22 37.94 3.88 -4.36
N SER A 23 37.74 4.72 -3.35
CA SER A 23 36.52 4.74 -2.56
C SER A 23 35.40 5.30 -3.44
N ILE A 24 34.62 4.39 -4.04
CA ILE A 24 33.46 4.75 -4.85
C ILE A 24 32.39 5.31 -3.91
N GLU A 25 32.11 6.61 -4.01
CA GLU A 25 31.02 7.24 -3.26
C GLU A 25 29.67 6.62 -3.63
N GLY A 26 29.18 5.72 -2.77
CA GLY A 26 27.96 4.94 -2.99
C GLY A 26 26.69 5.79 -3.15
N LYS A 27 25.66 5.19 -3.76
CA LYS A 27 24.32 5.77 -4.05
C LYS A 27 23.22 4.85 -3.48
N HIS A 28 21.98 5.36 -3.33
CA HIS A 28 21.09 4.99 -2.19
C HIS A 28 19.59 4.84 -2.55
N ALA A 29 18.85 4.03 -1.77
CA ALA A 29 17.49 3.54 -2.12
C ALA A 29 16.35 3.92 -1.13
N MET A 30 15.08 3.75 -1.54
CA MET A 30 13.84 4.32 -0.95
C MET A 30 13.10 3.52 0.15
N ARG A 31 12.91 4.18 1.30
CA ARG A 31 12.41 3.68 2.59
C ARG A 31 11.07 4.47 2.90
N LEU A 32 9.95 3.85 3.38
CA LEU A 32 8.63 4.51 3.76
C LEU A 32 8.00 4.12 5.15
N GLU A 33 7.91 5.04 6.13
CA GLU A 33 7.49 4.78 7.54
C GLU A 33 5.98 4.84 7.73
N LEU A 34 5.42 3.91 8.49
CA LEU A 34 4.04 3.87 8.92
C LEU A 34 3.92 4.20 10.41
N VAL A 35 2.83 4.87 10.80
CA VAL A 35 2.51 5.16 12.19
C VAL A 35 1.02 4.94 12.43
N HIS A 36 0.75 4.21 13.50
CA HIS A 36 -0.57 4.04 14.05
C HIS A 36 -1.05 5.39 14.57
N ARG A 37 -2.09 5.91 13.91
CA ARG A 37 -3.37 6.40 14.47
C ARG A 37 -3.37 7.23 15.77
N HIS A 38 -2.63 6.84 16.82
CA HIS A 38 -2.50 7.47 18.15
C HIS A 38 -1.08 7.97 18.47
N ASP A 39 -0.38 8.49 17.47
CA ASP A 39 0.56 9.57 17.74
C ASP A 39 -0.17 10.69 18.52
N SER A 40 0.49 11.30 19.52
CA SER A 40 -0.09 12.26 20.49
C SER A 40 -0.62 13.59 19.90
N ARG A 41 -0.75 13.66 18.58
CA ARG A 41 -1.35 14.75 17.79
C ARG A 41 -2.74 14.39 17.23
N LEU A 42 -3.31 13.24 17.61
CA LEU A 42 -4.50 12.63 17.00
C LEU A 42 -5.53 12.23 18.09
N THR A 43 -6.83 12.45 17.82
CA THR A 43 -7.99 12.41 18.76
C THR A 43 -9.12 11.54 18.19
N GLU A 44 -10.14 11.08 18.91
CA GLU A 44 -10.26 10.50 20.25
C GLU A 44 -11.62 9.77 20.20
N SER A 45 -11.60 8.43 20.10
CA SER A 45 -12.79 7.57 20.10
C SER A 45 -12.31 6.13 20.27
N GLU A 46 -12.72 5.50 21.36
CA GLU A 46 -12.66 4.04 21.49
C GLU A 46 -13.77 3.46 20.61
N MET A 47 -13.50 2.38 19.89
CA MET A 47 -14.50 1.66 19.10
C MET A 47 -14.44 0.19 19.46
N ASN A 48 -15.60 -0.47 19.53
CA ASN A 48 -15.70 -1.87 19.93
C ASN A 48 -15.01 -2.77 18.89
N GLN A 49 -14.15 -3.70 19.35
CA GLN A 49 -13.47 -4.67 18.48
C GLN A 49 -14.44 -5.50 17.63
N THR A 50 -15.63 -5.79 18.16
CA THR A 50 -16.67 -6.51 17.40
C THR A 50 -17.22 -5.66 16.25
N GLU A 51 -17.41 -4.35 16.47
CA GLU A 51 -17.90 -3.42 15.45
C GLU A 51 -16.81 -3.12 14.40
N ALA A 52 -15.55 -3.05 14.82
CA ALA A 52 -14.39 -2.99 13.95
C ALA A 52 -14.37 -4.16 12.95
N ILE A 53 -14.43 -5.39 13.46
CA ILE A 53 -14.36 -6.61 12.64
C ILE A 53 -15.61 -6.76 11.75
N LYS A 54 -16.79 -6.40 12.25
CA LYS A 54 -18.00 -6.27 11.42
C LYS A 54 -17.80 -5.29 10.26
N GLY A 55 -17.19 -4.13 10.53
CA GLY A 55 -16.83 -3.15 9.53
C GLY A 55 -15.81 -3.67 8.52
N PHE A 56 -14.85 -4.50 8.92
CA PHE A 56 -13.85 -5.11 8.02
C PHE A 56 -14.50 -6.07 7.06
N ILE A 57 -15.25 -7.04 7.58
CA ILE A 57 -15.83 -8.11 6.79
C ILE A 57 -16.85 -7.56 5.80
N HIS A 58 -17.69 -6.61 6.22
CA HIS A 58 -18.62 -5.98 5.31
C HIS A 58 -17.90 -5.24 4.17
N ARG A 59 -16.79 -4.55 4.46
CA ARG A 59 -15.94 -3.92 3.44
C ARG A 59 -15.27 -4.95 2.54
N ASP A 60 -14.65 -5.99 3.08
CA ASP A 60 -13.94 -7.04 2.33
C ASP A 60 -14.90 -7.83 1.41
N ILE A 61 -16.15 -8.09 1.85
CA ILE A 61 -17.19 -8.73 1.02
C ILE A 61 -17.56 -7.85 -0.18
N LEU A 62 -17.84 -6.56 0.06
CA LEU A 62 -18.07 -5.60 -1.02
C LEU A 62 -16.84 -5.53 -1.94
N ARG A 63 -15.62 -5.59 -1.35
CA ARG A 63 -14.33 -5.55 -2.04
C ARG A 63 -14.30 -6.61 -3.13
N HIS A 64 -14.50 -7.86 -2.76
CA HIS A 64 -14.47 -8.98 -3.68
C HIS A 64 -15.58 -8.93 -4.75
N GLN A 65 -16.82 -8.60 -4.39
CA GLN A 65 -17.94 -8.54 -5.35
C GLN A 65 -17.64 -7.63 -6.55
N LYS A 66 -16.83 -6.58 -6.35
CA LYS A 66 -16.37 -5.69 -7.40
C LYS A 66 -15.14 -6.19 -8.17
N MET A 67 -14.22 -6.89 -7.50
CA MET A 67 -13.03 -7.48 -8.14
C MET A 67 -13.37 -8.58 -9.14
N LYS A 68 -14.48 -9.30 -8.93
CA LYS A 68 -15.01 -10.34 -9.85
C LYS A 68 -15.16 -9.86 -11.31
N GLY A 69 -15.35 -8.56 -11.55
CA GLY A 69 -15.45 -7.98 -12.90
C GLY A 69 -14.13 -7.50 -13.52
N LEU A 70 -13.01 -7.56 -12.80
CA LEU A 70 -11.71 -7.00 -13.22
C LEU A 70 -10.65 -8.07 -13.51
N ILE A 71 -10.87 -9.31 -13.07
CA ILE A 71 -9.92 -10.42 -13.22
C ILE A 71 -10.31 -11.25 -14.44
N GLY A 72 -9.50 -11.13 -15.50
CA GLY A 72 -9.67 -11.85 -16.77
C GLY A 72 -8.37 -11.95 -17.57
N PRO A 73 -8.31 -12.75 -18.65
CA PRO A 73 -7.06 -13.12 -19.31
C PRO A 73 -6.44 -11.99 -20.16
N HIS A 74 -5.70 -11.08 -19.51
CA HIS A 74 -4.90 -10.06 -20.18
C HIS A 74 -3.42 -10.45 -20.28
N LYS A 75 -2.97 -10.79 -21.48
CA LYS A 75 -1.54 -10.95 -21.79
C LYS A 75 -0.86 -9.59 -21.94
N ASN A 76 0.09 -9.25 -21.08
CA ASN A 76 1.02 -8.13 -21.31
C ASN A 76 2.45 -8.51 -20.89
N ARG A 77 3.31 -8.73 -21.88
CA ARG A 77 4.74 -9.02 -21.71
C ARG A 77 5.55 -7.71 -21.80
N ARG A 78 6.17 -7.28 -20.69
CA ARG A 78 7.18 -6.19 -20.71
C ARG A 78 8.60 -6.79 -20.87
N LYS A 79 9.52 -5.96 -21.37
CA LYS A 79 10.92 -6.34 -21.65
C LYS A 79 11.76 -6.40 -20.36
N ASP A 80 12.79 -7.24 -20.42
CA ASP A 80 13.80 -7.40 -19.38
C ASP A 80 14.52 -6.05 -19.10
N TYR A 81 14.77 -5.76 -17.83
CA TYR A 81 15.53 -4.59 -17.38
C TYR A 81 16.78 -5.04 -16.62
N GLU A 82 17.95 -4.54 -17.02
CA GLU A 82 19.22 -4.89 -16.39
C GLU A 82 19.33 -4.37 -14.94
N THR A 83 20.04 -5.15 -14.13
CA THR A 83 20.00 -5.07 -12.67
C THR A 83 20.93 -4.00 -12.11
N SER A 84 20.43 -3.18 -11.18
CA SER A 84 21.24 -2.33 -10.30
C SER A 84 21.12 -2.82 -8.86
N GLN A 85 22.24 -3.01 -8.16
CA GLN A 85 22.29 -3.59 -6.82
C GLN A 85 22.06 -2.56 -5.69
N GLN A 86 21.49 -3.06 -4.58
CA GLN A 86 21.51 -2.55 -3.20
C GLN A 86 20.47 -1.49 -2.76
N TYR A 87 19.98 -1.63 -1.52
CA TYR A 87 18.53 -1.48 -1.25
C TYR A 87 18.10 -0.88 0.13
N PRO A 88 16.79 -0.64 0.35
CA PRO A 88 16.23 0.06 1.53
C PRO A 88 15.17 -0.72 2.37
N GLU A 89 14.55 -0.07 3.37
CA GLU A 89 13.44 -0.52 4.26
C GLU A 89 13.02 0.65 5.18
N MET A 90 11.73 0.95 5.50
CA MET A 90 11.20 1.69 6.71
C MET A 90 9.98 0.92 7.26
N GLU A 91 9.60 1.22 8.49
CA GLU A 91 8.44 0.80 9.30
C GLU A 91 7.04 0.63 8.64
N MET A 92 6.27 -0.45 8.96
CA MET A 92 4.82 -0.66 8.69
C MET A 92 3.94 -0.70 10.00
N ARG A 93 2.65 -0.26 10.04
CA ARG A 93 1.80 -0.26 11.27
C ARG A 93 0.29 -0.43 11.01
N SER A 94 -0.40 -1.14 11.91
CA SER A 94 -1.84 -1.46 11.88
C SER A 94 -2.77 -0.29 12.24
N GLY A 95 -4.01 -0.32 11.76
CA GLY A 95 -5.10 0.57 12.15
C GLY A 95 -6.10 0.03 13.18
N SER A 96 -5.93 -1.22 13.66
CA SER A 96 -7.00 -2.01 14.31
C SER A 96 -7.70 -1.33 15.48
N GLU A 97 -6.99 -0.54 16.28
CA GLU A 97 -7.61 0.10 17.44
C GLU A 97 -8.61 1.23 17.04
N TYR A 98 -8.56 1.83 15.82
CA TYR A 98 -9.65 2.69 15.27
C TYR A 98 -10.78 1.85 14.67
N GLY A 99 -10.71 0.52 14.79
CA GLY A 99 -11.48 -0.43 13.99
C GLY A 99 -11.32 -0.17 12.50
N ILE A 100 -10.06 -0.15 12.05
CA ILE A 100 -9.66 -0.02 10.65
C ILE A 100 -8.61 -1.13 10.40
N GLY A 101 -8.79 -1.94 9.36
CA GLY A 101 -8.05 -3.20 9.18
C GLY A 101 -6.77 -3.05 8.35
N GLU A 102 -6.63 -1.90 7.71
CA GLU A 102 -5.56 -1.55 6.78
C GLU A 102 -4.30 -1.01 7.51
N TYR A 103 -3.16 -0.96 6.81
CA TYR A 103 -1.87 -0.49 7.35
C TYR A 103 -1.52 0.91 6.79
N PHE A 104 -1.06 1.87 7.63
CA PHE A 104 -1.01 3.32 7.32
C PHE A 104 0.36 4.02 7.23
N VAL A 105 0.73 4.53 6.05
CA VAL A 105 2.06 5.06 5.66
C VAL A 105 2.17 6.58 5.57
N GLU A 106 3.26 7.12 6.10
CA GLU A 106 3.68 8.51 5.95
C GLU A 106 4.39 8.73 4.63
N VAL A 107 3.85 9.62 3.82
CA VAL A 107 4.52 10.13 2.62
C VAL A 107 4.69 11.64 2.70
N LYS A 108 5.85 12.15 2.27
CA LYS A 108 6.15 13.59 2.26
C LYS A 108 5.91 14.15 0.86
N VAL A 109 4.69 14.62 0.58
CA VAL A 109 4.26 15.07 -0.75
C VAL A 109 4.43 16.58 -0.93
N GLY A 110 4.93 16.99 -2.09
CA GLY A 110 5.03 18.37 -2.54
C GLY A 110 6.39 19.04 -2.31
N THR A 111 6.51 20.29 -2.77
CA THR A 111 7.71 21.13 -2.57
C THR A 111 7.32 22.52 -2.01
N PRO A 112 7.48 22.79 -0.70
CA PRO A 112 8.09 21.92 0.32
C PRO A 112 7.19 20.73 0.70
N GLY A 113 7.83 19.61 1.04
CA GLY A 113 7.14 18.36 1.39
C GLY A 113 6.31 18.47 2.66
N LYS A 114 5.09 17.96 2.60
CA LYS A 114 4.16 17.81 3.73
C LYS A 114 3.89 16.33 3.98
N LYS A 115 3.86 15.95 5.26
CA LYS A 115 3.52 14.60 5.72
C LYS A 115 2.01 14.32 5.53
N PHE A 116 1.67 13.16 5.00
CA PHE A 116 0.29 12.62 4.89
C PHE A 116 0.30 11.14 5.25
N TRP A 117 -0.76 10.68 5.90
CA TRP A 117 -1.00 9.26 6.21
C TRP A 117 -1.95 8.65 5.20
N LEU A 118 -1.54 7.57 4.56
CA LEU A 118 -2.28 6.85 3.50
C LEU A 118 -2.41 5.36 3.85
N ALA A 119 -3.47 4.67 3.44
CA ALA A 119 -3.50 3.20 3.51
C ALA A 119 -2.57 2.60 2.45
N ALA A 120 -1.76 1.59 2.79
CA ALA A 120 -0.91 0.87 1.84
C ALA A 120 -1.68 -0.30 1.20
N ASP A 121 -2.06 -0.15 -0.08
CA ASP A 121 -3.04 -1.04 -0.73
C ASP A 121 -2.50 -1.59 -2.07
N THR A 122 -2.19 -2.89 -2.09
CA THR A 122 -1.70 -3.63 -3.26
C THR A 122 -2.78 -3.95 -4.30
N GLY A 123 -4.07 -3.82 -3.97
CA GLY A 123 -5.17 -3.80 -4.92
C GLY A 123 -5.49 -2.42 -5.51
N SER A 124 -4.81 -1.35 -5.09
CA SER A 124 -5.05 0.01 -5.56
C SER A 124 -4.01 0.50 -6.58
N GLU A 125 -4.50 0.97 -7.73
CA GLU A 125 -3.68 1.29 -8.91
C GLU A 125 -2.86 2.59 -8.78
N PHE A 126 -3.42 3.59 -8.09
CA PHE A 126 -2.81 4.91 -7.98
C PHE A 126 -2.90 5.51 -6.58
N THR A 127 -1.97 6.42 -6.31
CA THR A 127 -1.88 7.12 -5.02
C THR A 127 -2.72 8.38 -5.02
N TRP A 128 -3.56 8.57 -4.01
CA TRP A 128 -4.36 9.79 -3.85
C TRP A 128 -4.49 10.21 -2.39
N PHE A 129 -4.87 11.46 -2.18
CA PHE A 129 -5.17 12.00 -0.85
C PHE A 129 -6.16 13.16 -0.92
N ASN A 130 -6.83 13.40 0.19
CA ASN A 130 -7.72 14.53 0.38
C ASN A 130 -7.02 15.87 0.10
N CYS A 131 -7.68 16.72 -0.69
CA CYS A 131 -7.11 17.96 -1.19
C CYS A 131 -8.10 19.14 -1.24
N LEU A 132 -7.59 20.35 -1.02
CA LEU A 132 -8.30 21.61 -1.15
C LEU A 132 -7.73 22.43 -2.30
N ALA A 133 -8.36 22.28 -3.47
CA ALA A 133 -8.17 23.15 -4.61
C ALA A 133 -8.93 24.47 -4.39
N MET A 134 -8.21 25.58 -4.22
CA MET A 134 -8.79 26.92 -4.25
C MET A 134 -9.29 27.21 -5.67
N GLN A 135 -10.60 27.38 -5.85
CA GLN A 135 -11.12 27.96 -7.09
C GLN A 135 -10.54 29.37 -7.23
N LYS A 136 -9.91 29.67 -8.38
CA LYS A 136 -9.58 31.05 -8.74
C LYS A 136 -10.91 31.83 -8.79
N LYS A 137 -11.16 32.73 -7.84
CA LYS A 137 -12.27 33.69 -7.95
C LYS A 137 -12.13 34.40 -9.30
N LYS A 138 -13.06 34.18 -10.23
CA LYS A 138 -13.19 35.05 -11.42
C LYS A 138 -13.26 36.48 -10.88
N LYS A 139 -12.31 37.34 -11.27
CA LYS A 139 -12.40 38.77 -10.94
C LYS A 139 -13.71 39.26 -11.54
N LYS A 140 -14.70 39.60 -10.71
CA LYS A 140 -15.86 40.34 -11.20
C LYS A 140 -15.33 41.65 -11.76
N SER A 141 -15.47 41.87 -13.06
CA SER A 141 -15.32 43.20 -13.63
C SER A 141 -16.41 44.06 -13.00
N HIS A 142 -16.02 44.97 -12.11
CA HIS A 142 -16.93 46.01 -11.66
C HIS A 142 -17.05 47.03 -12.79
N HIS A 143 -18.08 46.86 -13.62
CA HIS A 143 -18.58 47.99 -14.42
C HIS A 143 -19.03 49.07 -13.44
N VAL A 144 -18.22 50.11 -13.31
CA VAL A 144 -18.59 51.32 -12.57
C VAL A 144 -19.56 52.10 -13.46
N HIS A 145 -20.85 52.06 -13.14
CA HIS A 145 -21.77 53.07 -13.63
C HIS A 145 -21.48 54.39 -12.89
N LEU A 146 -21.03 55.38 -13.66
CA LEU A 146 -20.85 56.75 -13.22
C LEU A 146 -22.22 57.42 -13.05
N HIS A 147 -22.76 57.42 -11.83
CA HIS A 147 -23.70 58.46 -11.43
C HIS A 147 -22.97 59.53 -10.62
N ARG A 148 -23.16 60.76 -11.05
CA ARG A 148 -22.41 61.96 -10.66
C ARG A 148 -23.32 62.84 -9.81
N GLU A 149 -23.09 62.88 -8.50
CA GLU A 149 -23.67 63.92 -7.64
C GLU A 149 -22.57 64.64 -6.84
N HIS A 150 -22.69 65.96 -6.79
CA HIS A 150 -21.82 66.84 -6.05
C HIS A 150 -22.31 66.99 -4.60
N LYS A 151 -21.38 66.90 -3.64
CA LYS A 151 -21.30 67.81 -2.47
C LYS A 151 -19.88 67.80 -1.90
N GLY A 152 -19.42 68.96 -1.44
CA GLY A 152 -18.00 69.21 -1.15
C GLY A 152 -17.59 68.93 0.30
N GLY A 153 -16.29 69.08 0.59
CA GLY A 153 -15.81 69.12 1.98
C GLY A 153 -14.36 68.66 2.21
N SER A 154 -13.44 69.63 2.29
CA SER A 154 -12.16 69.59 3.02
C SER A 154 -11.05 68.56 2.65
N LYS A 155 -9.83 69.09 2.50
CA LYS A 155 -8.59 68.32 2.35
C LYS A 155 -7.96 68.07 3.73
N SER A 156 -7.59 66.83 4.06
CA SER A 156 -6.66 66.56 5.16
C SER A 156 -5.61 65.50 4.77
N LYS A 157 -4.34 65.91 4.71
CA LYS A 157 -3.20 65.03 4.38
C LYS A 157 -2.79 64.20 5.61
N LYS A 158 -3.32 62.99 5.80
CA LYS A 158 -2.81 62.05 6.82
C LYS A 158 -1.65 61.20 6.28
N ARG A 159 -0.46 61.45 6.83
CA ARG A 159 0.82 60.79 6.53
C ARG A 159 0.84 59.37 7.10
N THR A 160 0.56 58.35 6.29
CA THR A 160 0.52 56.94 6.73
C THR A 160 1.92 56.41 7.09
N LYS A 161 2.19 56.21 8.39
CA LYS A 161 3.36 55.46 8.86
C LYS A 161 3.29 54.00 8.38
N LYS A 162 4.34 53.55 7.70
CA LYS A 162 4.46 52.19 7.14
C LYS A 162 4.83 51.19 8.25
N VAL A 163 3.85 50.78 9.05
CA VAL A 163 4.06 49.76 10.10
C VAL A 163 4.32 48.40 9.44
N LYS A 164 5.57 47.92 9.51
CA LYS A 164 5.91 46.53 9.15
C LYS A 164 5.32 45.57 10.16
N SER A 165 4.10 45.07 9.92
CA SER A 165 3.54 43.98 10.71
C SER A 165 4.34 42.70 10.47
N LYS A 166 5.14 42.28 11.47
CA LYS A 166 5.70 40.92 11.50
C LYS A 166 4.52 39.94 11.47
N GLY A 167 4.41 39.16 10.39
CA GLY A 167 3.25 38.29 10.17
C GLY A 167 3.13 37.22 11.25
N LYS A 168 2.14 37.37 12.15
CA LYS A 168 1.72 36.28 13.03
C LYS A 168 1.29 35.10 12.17
N LYS A 169 1.89 33.91 12.38
CA LYS A 169 1.46 32.67 11.73
C LYS A 169 -0.02 32.44 12.05
N ASN A 170 -0.90 32.60 11.05
CA ASN A 170 -2.33 32.46 11.25
C ASN A 170 -2.66 31.00 11.60
N LYS A 171 -3.16 30.74 12.82
CA LYS A 171 -3.39 29.38 13.32
C LYS A 171 -4.49 28.62 12.55
N ASN A 172 -5.35 29.33 11.82
CA ASN A 172 -6.41 28.78 10.98
C ASN A 172 -6.03 28.78 9.48
N SER A 173 -5.01 28.00 9.10
CA SER A 173 -4.73 27.73 7.68
C SER A 173 -5.66 26.61 7.18
N PRO A 174 -6.46 26.82 6.11
CA PRO A 174 -7.36 25.78 5.59
C PRO A 174 -6.61 24.52 5.10
N CYS A 175 -5.34 24.68 4.71
CA CYS A 175 -4.45 23.60 4.31
C CYS A 175 -3.71 22.92 5.49
N LYS A 176 -4.34 22.84 6.67
CA LYS A 176 -3.83 22.05 7.81
C LYS A 176 -4.36 20.63 7.65
N GLY A 177 -3.45 19.65 7.54
CA GLY A 177 -3.78 18.24 7.32
C GLY A 177 -4.18 17.88 5.88
N VAL A 178 -4.85 18.78 5.16
CA VAL A 178 -5.27 18.56 3.78
C VAL A 178 -4.23 19.07 2.77
N PHE A 179 -4.05 18.35 1.65
CA PHE A 179 -3.14 18.79 0.58
C PHE A 179 -3.68 20.04 -0.13
N CYS A 180 -2.79 20.95 -0.52
CA CYS A 180 -3.18 22.16 -1.22
C CYS A 180 -2.25 22.34 -2.43
N PRO A 181 -2.70 21.96 -3.64
CA PRO A 181 -1.89 21.99 -4.87
C PRO A 181 -1.17 23.32 -5.07
N HIS A 182 -1.90 24.42 -4.90
CA HIS A 182 -1.40 25.80 -5.02
C HIS A 182 -0.26 26.19 -4.05
N ARG A 183 0.11 25.34 -3.08
CA ARG A 183 1.23 25.56 -2.16
C ARG A 183 2.45 24.69 -2.44
N SER A 184 2.35 23.73 -3.36
CA SER A 184 3.48 22.94 -3.83
C SER A 184 4.03 23.55 -5.11
N ARG A 185 5.33 23.83 -5.14
CA ARG A 185 6.02 24.39 -6.32
C ARG A 185 6.28 23.35 -7.41
N SER A 186 6.10 22.07 -7.10
CA SER A 186 6.29 20.94 -8.04
C SER A 186 4.97 20.28 -8.44
N PHE A 187 3.82 20.81 -8.00
CA PHE A 187 2.52 20.32 -8.43
C PHE A 187 2.17 20.87 -9.83
N HIS A 188 1.85 19.97 -10.75
CA HIS A 188 1.30 20.28 -12.06
C HIS A 188 -0.03 19.54 -12.22
N THR A 189 -1.09 20.25 -12.62
CA THR A 189 -2.38 19.64 -12.96
C THR A 189 -2.24 18.86 -14.26
N VAL A 190 -2.70 17.60 -14.30
CA VAL A 190 -2.89 16.88 -15.58
C VAL A 190 -4.13 17.47 -16.24
N THR A 191 -4.00 17.99 -17.47
CA THR A 191 -5.10 18.65 -18.18
C THR A 191 -5.82 17.70 -19.13
N CYS A 192 -7.10 17.97 -19.39
CA CYS A 192 -7.93 17.27 -20.37
C CYS A 192 -7.32 17.20 -21.78
N ALA A 193 -6.55 18.20 -22.19
CA ALA A 193 -5.85 18.20 -23.48
C ALA A 193 -4.77 17.11 -23.58
N SER A 194 -4.14 16.75 -22.46
CA SER A 194 -2.94 15.92 -22.42
C SER A 194 -3.21 14.47 -22.84
N GLN A 195 -2.22 13.87 -23.52
CA GLN A 195 -2.22 12.43 -23.83
C GLN A 195 -2.42 11.59 -22.56
N LYS A 196 -1.77 12.00 -21.46
CA LYS A 196 -1.89 11.37 -20.15
C LYS A 196 -3.32 11.27 -19.65
N CYS A 197 -4.14 12.31 -19.81
CA CYS A 197 -5.55 12.23 -19.43
C CYS A 197 -6.37 11.29 -20.33
N LYS A 198 -6.12 11.36 -21.65
CA LYS A 198 -6.93 10.70 -22.67
C LYS A 198 -6.65 9.21 -22.85
N VAL A 199 -5.43 8.77 -22.52
CA VAL A 199 -4.96 7.41 -22.76
C VAL A 199 -4.25 6.84 -21.53
N ASP A 200 -3.20 7.48 -21.04
CA ASP A 200 -2.35 6.83 -20.02
C ASP A 200 -3.06 6.62 -18.66
N LEU A 201 -4.13 7.38 -18.39
CA LEU A 201 -4.95 7.29 -17.17
C LEU A 201 -6.36 6.71 -17.39
N SER A 202 -6.69 6.19 -18.59
CA SER A 202 -7.98 5.53 -18.83
C SER A 202 -8.16 4.33 -17.89
N GLU A 203 -7.11 3.51 -17.80
CA GLU A 203 -6.97 2.37 -16.88
C GLU A 203 -6.73 2.80 -15.41
N MET A 204 -6.97 4.07 -15.06
CA MET A 204 -6.92 4.59 -13.68
C MET A 204 -8.21 5.35 -13.32
N PHE A 205 -9.33 4.99 -13.95
CA PHE A 205 -10.64 5.63 -13.76
C PHE A 205 -10.68 7.13 -14.11
N SER A 206 -9.88 7.58 -15.09
CA SER A 206 -10.04 8.94 -15.62
C SER A 206 -11.40 9.10 -16.29
N LEU A 207 -12.05 10.25 -16.08
CA LEU A 207 -13.32 10.56 -16.72
C LEU A 207 -13.09 11.16 -18.10
N SER A 208 -13.82 10.66 -19.09
CA SER A 208 -13.91 11.24 -20.43
C SER A 208 -14.58 12.64 -20.46
N TYR A 209 -15.29 13.00 -19.39
CA TYR A 209 -15.93 14.32 -19.26
C TYR A 209 -14.90 15.44 -19.06
N CYS A 210 -14.68 16.19 -20.13
CA CYS A 210 -13.72 17.29 -20.20
C CYS A 210 -14.39 18.57 -20.75
N PRO A 211 -14.82 19.52 -19.89
CA PRO A 211 -15.54 20.73 -20.31
C PRO A 211 -14.73 21.68 -21.21
N ASP A 212 -13.41 21.68 -21.05
CA ASP A 212 -12.46 22.54 -21.77
C ASP A 212 -11.08 21.85 -21.77
N PRO A 213 -10.25 21.97 -22.83
CA PRO A 213 -8.94 21.32 -22.89
C PRO A 213 -7.98 21.67 -21.74
N SER A 214 -8.11 22.86 -21.12
CA SER A 214 -7.33 23.27 -19.95
C SER A 214 -7.90 22.81 -18.60
N SER A 215 -9.09 22.20 -18.60
CA SER A 215 -9.70 21.64 -17.38
C SER A 215 -8.82 20.55 -16.76
N PRO A 216 -8.84 20.39 -15.43
CA PRO A 216 -8.20 19.25 -14.77
C PRO A 216 -8.80 17.94 -15.26
N CYS A 217 -7.95 16.95 -15.51
CA CYS A 217 -8.36 15.57 -15.77
C CYS A 217 -9.03 15.01 -14.51
N LEU A 218 -10.32 14.69 -14.58
CA LEU A 218 -11.09 14.21 -13.44
C LEU A 218 -10.96 12.69 -13.28
N TYR A 219 -11.20 12.18 -12.07
CA TYR A 219 -11.41 10.75 -11.83
C TYR A 219 -12.56 10.51 -10.87
N ASP A 220 -13.12 9.32 -10.96
CA ASP A 220 -14.17 8.78 -10.11
C ASP A 220 -13.83 7.33 -9.80
N ILE A 221 -12.90 7.12 -8.86
CA ILE A 221 -12.57 5.77 -8.41
C ILE A 221 -13.59 5.35 -7.37
N SER A 222 -14.30 4.27 -7.65
CA SER A 222 -15.19 3.63 -6.70
C SER A 222 -14.52 2.36 -6.20
N TYR A 223 -14.09 2.40 -4.95
CA TYR A 223 -13.43 1.28 -4.32
C TYR A 223 -14.31 0.05 -4.28
N ALA A 224 -13.58 -1.03 -4.18
CA ALA A 224 -14.10 -2.36 -4.01
C ALA A 224 -14.94 -2.40 -2.70
N ASP A 225 -14.48 -1.82 -1.59
CA ASP A 225 -15.20 -1.77 -0.28
C ASP A 225 -16.54 -0.98 -0.24
N GLY A 226 -17.07 -0.57 -1.40
CA GLY A 226 -18.27 0.26 -1.53
C GLY A 226 -18.02 1.77 -1.32
N SER A 227 -16.81 2.19 -0.95
CA SER A 227 -16.46 3.60 -0.89
C SER A 227 -16.15 4.18 -2.27
N SER A 228 -16.10 5.51 -2.39
CA SER A 228 -15.61 6.19 -3.60
C SER A 228 -14.85 7.47 -3.28
N ALA A 229 -13.92 7.83 -4.16
CA ALA A 229 -13.14 9.04 -4.12
C ALA A 229 -13.19 9.75 -5.48
N LYS A 230 -13.65 11.00 -5.48
CA LYS A 230 -13.81 11.82 -6.68
C LYS A 230 -12.88 13.02 -6.61
N GLY A 231 -12.15 13.27 -7.69
CA GLY A 231 -11.05 14.23 -7.67
C GLY A 231 -10.55 14.61 -9.05
N PHE A 232 -9.30 15.06 -9.10
CA PHE A 232 -8.58 15.31 -10.34
C PHE A 232 -7.12 14.92 -10.24
N PHE A 233 -6.53 14.52 -11.35
CA PHE A 233 -5.14 14.12 -11.43
C PHE A 233 -4.18 15.31 -11.44
N GLY A 234 -3.06 15.12 -10.78
CA GLY A 234 -1.87 15.95 -10.90
C GLY A 234 -0.62 15.09 -10.94
N THR A 235 0.51 15.74 -11.15
CA THR A 235 1.82 15.18 -10.85
C THR A 235 2.51 16.04 -9.80
N ASP A 236 3.18 15.44 -8.83
CA ASP A 236 4.02 16.16 -7.88
C ASP A 236 5.26 15.34 -7.51
N THR A 237 6.05 15.82 -6.55
CA THR A 237 7.20 15.13 -5.97
C THR A 237 6.82 14.48 -4.65
N VAL A 238 7.08 13.19 -4.49
CA VAL A 238 7.11 12.53 -3.17
C VAL A 238 8.56 12.47 -2.71
N THR A 239 8.81 13.02 -1.53
CA THR A 239 10.08 12.89 -0.83
C THR A 239 10.02 11.65 0.05
N VAL A 240 11.07 10.85 0.01
CA VAL A 240 11.24 9.62 0.76
C VAL A 240 12.56 9.70 1.50
N ASP A 241 12.66 9.09 2.68
CA ASP A 241 13.94 8.93 3.35
C ASP A 241 14.57 7.61 2.87
N LEU A 242 15.90 7.49 2.95
CA LEU A 242 16.69 6.40 2.39
C LEU A 242 17.40 5.64 3.51
N THR A 243 17.75 4.37 3.32
CA THR A 243 18.41 3.55 4.37
C THR A 243 19.74 4.11 4.87
N ASN A 244 20.42 4.90 4.05
CA ASN A 244 21.65 5.58 4.45
C ASN A 244 21.41 6.93 5.17
N GLY A 245 20.18 7.22 5.59
CA GLY A 245 19.78 8.48 6.24
C GLY A 245 19.63 9.69 5.30
N LYS A 246 19.88 9.56 3.99
CA LYS A 246 19.62 10.65 3.02
C LYS A 246 18.13 10.69 2.62
N ARG A 247 17.76 11.63 1.73
CA ARG A 247 16.40 11.73 1.17
C ARG A 247 16.42 11.60 -0.35
N GLY A 248 15.56 10.72 -0.86
CA GLY A 248 15.24 10.59 -2.27
C GLY A 248 13.99 11.40 -2.64
N LYS A 249 13.74 11.45 -3.94
CA LYS A 249 12.58 12.13 -4.52
C LYS A 249 12.08 11.34 -5.71
N LEU A 250 10.88 10.79 -5.61
CA LEU A 250 10.09 10.41 -6.78
C LEU A 250 9.51 11.69 -7.37
N ARG A 251 9.97 12.09 -8.55
CA ARG A 251 9.50 13.30 -9.25
C ARG A 251 8.46 12.92 -10.29
N ASN A 252 7.56 13.85 -10.59
CA ASN A 252 6.52 13.70 -11.61
C ASN A 252 5.64 12.45 -11.38
N LEU A 253 5.46 12.05 -10.11
CA LEU A 253 4.58 10.95 -9.74
C LEU A 253 3.13 11.37 -9.98
N THR A 254 2.36 10.52 -10.66
CA THR A 254 0.91 10.66 -10.80
C THR A 254 0.23 10.55 -9.44
N ILE A 255 -0.59 11.54 -9.10
CA ILE A 255 -1.33 11.58 -7.84
C ILE A 255 -2.78 12.04 -8.03
N GLY A 256 -3.68 11.46 -7.26
CA GLY A 256 -5.06 11.91 -7.15
C GLY A 256 -5.25 13.01 -6.10
N CYS A 257 -5.87 14.11 -6.50
CA CYS A 257 -6.30 15.20 -5.63
C CYS A 257 -7.79 15.00 -5.28
N THR A 258 -8.09 14.23 -4.24
CA THR A 258 -9.49 13.89 -3.87
C THR A 258 -10.19 15.10 -3.27
N ARG A 259 -11.35 15.44 -3.81
CA ARG A 259 -12.18 16.57 -3.35
C ARG A 259 -13.43 16.12 -2.62
N THR A 260 -13.88 14.90 -2.87
CA THR A 260 -15.10 14.31 -2.29
C THR A 260 -14.86 12.83 -2.09
N MET A 261 -15.19 12.33 -0.90
CA MET A 261 -15.27 10.91 -0.61
C MET A 261 -16.71 10.58 -0.22
N GLN A 262 -17.16 9.37 -0.53
CA GLN A 262 -18.44 8.81 -0.09
C GLN A 262 -18.17 7.44 0.52
N ASN A 263 -18.77 7.14 1.67
CA ASN A 263 -18.65 5.89 2.43
C ASN A 263 -17.21 5.45 2.81
N GLY A 264 -16.19 6.24 2.45
CA GLY A 264 -14.78 5.94 2.70
C GLY A 264 -14.29 6.48 4.03
N ILE A 265 -13.38 5.74 4.64
CA ILE A 265 -12.90 6.00 6.00
C ILE A 265 -12.10 7.30 6.06
N THR A 266 -12.52 8.22 6.92
CA THR A 266 -11.84 9.51 7.17
C THR A 266 -11.46 9.61 8.64
N PHE A 267 -10.18 9.45 8.94
CA PHE A 267 -9.68 9.14 10.28
C PHE A 267 -9.48 10.40 11.14
N ASN A 268 -9.10 11.53 10.50
CA ASN A 268 -9.00 12.87 11.06
C ASN A 268 -8.63 13.87 9.95
N LYS A 269 -8.24 15.11 10.31
CA LYS A 269 -7.93 16.19 9.37
C LYS A 269 -6.65 15.96 8.53
N ASN A 270 -5.77 15.02 8.92
CA ASN A 270 -4.46 14.77 8.31
C ASN A 270 -4.38 13.42 7.53
N THR A 271 -5.52 12.73 7.40
CA THR A 271 -5.67 11.35 6.91
C THR A 271 -6.81 11.31 5.90
N GLY A 272 -6.77 10.34 4.98
CA GLY A 272 -7.79 10.15 3.95
C GLY A 272 -7.14 10.13 2.58
N GLY A 273 -6.61 8.97 2.23
CA GLY A 273 -5.82 8.73 1.05
C GLY A 273 -5.28 7.30 1.03
N ILE A 274 -4.91 6.84 -0.15
CA ILE A 274 -4.35 5.52 -0.40
C ILE A 274 -3.00 5.69 -1.09
N LEU A 275 -2.00 4.94 -0.64
CA LEU A 275 -0.77 4.67 -1.36
C LEU A 275 -1.05 3.43 -2.23
N GLY A 276 -1.30 3.67 -3.52
CA GLY A 276 -1.56 2.60 -4.46
C GLY A 276 -0.27 1.81 -4.72
N LEU A 277 -0.26 0.56 -4.27
CA LEU A 277 0.82 -0.40 -4.48
C LEU A 277 0.52 -1.39 -5.62
N GLY A 278 -0.59 -1.23 -6.33
CA GLY A 278 -0.99 -2.09 -7.45
C GLY A 278 -0.06 -2.03 -8.67
N TYR A 279 -0.07 -3.12 -9.42
CA TYR A 279 0.65 -3.29 -10.68
C TYR A 279 -0.04 -2.50 -11.80
N SER A 280 0.21 -1.18 -11.87
CA SER A 280 -0.26 -0.32 -12.96
C SER A 280 0.83 0.63 -13.44
N LYS A 281 0.76 1.08 -14.70
CA LYS A 281 1.71 2.04 -15.28
C LYS A 281 1.55 3.40 -14.59
N ASP A 282 2.63 4.18 -14.51
CA ASP A 282 2.57 5.53 -13.92
C ASP A 282 2.17 5.57 -12.42
N SER A 283 2.02 4.40 -11.78
CA SER A 283 1.72 4.21 -10.35
C SER A 283 2.91 4.56 -9.46
N PHE A 284 2.71 4.49 -8.15
CA PHE A 284 3.79 4.60 -7.18
C PHE A 284 4.87 3.53 -7.38
N VAL A 285 4.45 2.30 -7.64
CA VAL A 285 5.33 1.15 -7.85
C VAL A 285 6.08 1.26 -9.15
N ASP A 286 5.43 1.64 -10.27
CA ASP A 286 6.11 1.85 -11.56
C ASP A 286 7.16 2.97 -11.46
N LYS A 287 6.88 4.07 -10.74
CA LYS A 287 7.89 5.13 -10.49
C LYS A 287 9.01 4.72 -9.54
N ALA A 288 8.71 3.98 -8.47
CA ALA A 288 9.72 3.50 -7.55
C ALA A 288 10.61 2.42 -8.20
N ALA A 289 10.02 1.52 -8.97
CA ALA A 289 10.72 0.48 -9.74
C ALA A 289 11.74 1.06 -10.70
N LEU A 290 11.35 2.09 -11.48
CA LEU A 290 12.23 2.79 -12.42
C LEU A 290 13.42 3.51 -11.75
N GLN A 291 13.34 3.82 -10.44
CA GLN A 291 14.35 4.60 -9.73
C GLN A 291 15.19 3.78 -8.73
N TYR A 292 14.65 2.67 -8.23
CA TYR A 292 15.22 1.87 -7.13
C TYR A 292 15.29 0.35 -7.42
N GLY A 293 14.89 -0.07 -8.63
CA GLY A 293 14.82 -1.47 -9.04
C GLY A 293 13.40 -2.03 -8.92
N ALA A 294 13.01 -2.89 -9.86
CA ALA A 294 11.65 -3.43 -10.00
C ALA A 294 11.30 -4.53 -8.97
N LYS A 295 11.54 -4.22 -7.70
CA LYS A 295 11.13 -5.00 -6.54
C LYS A 295 10.48 -4.08 -5.52
N PHE A 296 9.56 -4.60 -4.73
CA PHE A 296 9.20 -4.01 -3.46
C PHE A 296 8.96 -5.12 -2.45
N SER A 297 9.11 -4.83 -1.16
CA SER A 297 8.83 -5.81 -0.14
C SER A 297 8.17 -5.18 1.08
N TYR A 298 7.38 -5.97 1.79
CA TYR A 298 6.85 -5.55 3.08
C TYR A 298 6.82 -6.69 4.08
N CYS A 299 6.70 -6.33 5.34
CA CYS A 299 6.42 -7.24 6.44
C CYS A 299 5.33 -6.58 7.29
N LEU A 300 4.36 -7.36 7.76
CA LEU A 300 3.23 -6.86 8.55
C LEU A 300 3.34 -7.36 10.00
N VAL A 301 3.47 -6.45 10.96
CA VAL A 301 3.25 -6.79 12.38
C VAL A 301 1.79 -7.20 12.61
N ASP A 302 1.56 -7.88 13.73
CA ASP A 302 0.22 -8.22 14.20
C ASP A 302 -0.73 -7.01 14.15
N HIS A 303 -1.92 -7.20 13.60
CA HIS A 303 -2.94 -6.17 13.56
C HIS A 303 -3.28 -5.63 14.96
N LEU A 304 -3.23 -6.43 16.02
CA LEU A 304 -3.49 -6.00 17.40
C LEU A 304 -2.23 -5.42 18.08
N SER A 305 -1.12 -5.24 17.36
CA SER A 305 0.08 -4.61 17.90
C SER A 305 -0.20 -3.19 18.40
N PRO A 306 0.28 -2.82 19.61
CA PRO A 306 0.17 -1.45 20.09
C PRO A 306 0.82 -0.43 19.15
N VAL A 307 0.29 0.79 19.18
CA VAL A 307 0.75 2.02 18.50
C VAL A 307 2.24 2.08 18.13
N LYS A 308 3.08 1.69 19.09
CA LYS A 308 4.53 1.91 19.12
C LYS A 308 5.32 0.87 18.32
N VAL A 309 4.73 -0.28 17.98
CA VAL A 309 5.37 -1.36 17.22
C VAL A 309 5.32 -1.04 15.72
N SER A 310 6.45 -1.18 15.04
CA SER A 310 6.65 -0.96 13.60
C SER A 310 7.08 -2.24 12.89
N SER A 311 6.77 -2.37 11.59
CA SER A 311 7.15 -3.48 10.70
C SER A 311 8.00 -3.02 9.50
N TYR A 312 7.72 -3.30 8.21
CA TYR A 312 8.33 -2.48 7.10
C TYR A 312 7.69 -2.53 5.70
N LEU A 313 7.92 -1.48 4.87
CA LEU A 313 7.72 -1.37 3.40
C LEU A 313 8.99 -0.81 2.71
N THR A 314 9.40 -1.44 1.62
CA THR A 314 10.68 -1.20 0.93
C THR A 314 10.54 -1.20 -0.60
N PHE A 315 11.40 -0.47 -1.32
CA PHE A 315 11.47 -0.48 -2.79
C PHE A 315 12.89 -0.70 -3.30
N GLY A 316 13.09 -1.70 -4.15
CA GLY A 316 14.34 -2.43 -4.29
C GLY A 316 14.24 -3.80 -3.59
N GLY A 317 15.28 -4.63 -3.72
CA GLY A 317 15.37 -5.91 -3.00
C GLY A 317 15.75 -5.73 -1.53
N LEU A 318 16.28 -6.79 -0.93
CA LEU A 318 16.66 -6.79 0.49
C LEU A 318 18.18 -6.83 0.68
N SER A 319 18.68 -6.09 1.67
CA SER A 319 20.12 -6.06 2.02
C SER A 319 20.48 -7.01 3.16
N ASN A 320 19.50 -7.67 3.81
CA ASN A 320 19.71 -8.59 4.93
C ASN A 320 20.00 -10.01 4.39
N VAL A 321 21.26 -10.43 4.46
CA VAL A 321 21.75 -11.71 3.92
C VAL A 321 21.09 -12.93 4.59
N THR A 322 20.82 -12.87 5.90
CA THR A 322 20.18 -13.98 6.62
C THR A 322 18.75 -14.17 6.13
N LEU A 323 17.96 -13.10 6.10
CA LEU A 323 16.57 -13.14 5.64
C LEU A 323 16.49 -13.57 4.16
N LEU A 324 17.40 -13.10 3.31
CA LEU A 324 17.52 -13.54 1.91
C LEU A 324 17.73 -15.05 1.75
N SER A 325 18.39 -15.71 2.71
CA SER A 325 18.65 -17.16 2.65
C SER A 325 17.44 -18.02 3.02
N GLU A 326 16.46 -17.45 3.72
CA GLU A 326 15.24 -18.13 4.18
C GLU A 326 14.06 -17.95 3.21
N ILE A 327 14.11 -16.95 2.33
CA ILE A 327 13.05 -16.65 1.34
C ILE A 327 12.78 -17.86 0.44
N ARG A 328 11.54 -18.37 0.54
CA ARG A 328 10.96 -19.30 -0.42
C ARG A 328 10.26 -18.51 -1.51
N LYS A 329 10.32 -18.97 -2.76
CA LYS A 329 9.78 -18.26 -3.92
C LYS A 329 8.69 -19.07 -4.61
N THR A 330 7.66 -18.37 -5.07
CA THR A 330 6.64 -18.88 -5.99
C THR A 330 6.52 -17.94 -7.19
N GLU A 331 5.86 -18.40 -8.25
CA GLU A 331 5.46 -17.56 -9.38
C GLU A 331 4.48 -16.47 -8.93
N LEU A 332 4.74 -15.24 -9.41
CA LEU A 332 3.89 -14.07 -9.24
C LEU A 332 3.17 -13.78 -10.56
N VAL A 333 1.85 -13.96 -10.59
CA VAL A 333 1.01 -13.72 -11.75
C VAL A 333 0.58 -12.25 -11.76
N LEU A 334 1.09 -11.46 -12.71
CA LEU A 334 0.78 -10.04 -12.80
C LEU A 334 -0.57 -9.81 -13.52
N VAL A 335 -1.64 -9.58 -12.77
CA VAL A 335 -3.01 -9.38 -13.27
C VAL A 335 -3.45 -7.96 -12.95
N SER A 336 -2.96 -6.99 -13.72
CA SER A 336 -3.16 -5.54 -13.48
C SER A 336 -4.59 -5.19 -13.03
N PRO A 337 -4.79 -4.53 -11.87
CA PRO A 337 -3.78 -3.97 -10.96
C PRO A 337 -3.25 -4.93 -9.87
N PHE A 338 -3.73 -6.17 -9.82
CA PHE A 338 -3.51 -7.13 -8.75
C PHE A 338 -2.23 -7.98 -8.90
N TYR A 339 -1.85 -8.59 -7.78
CA TYR A 339 -0.79 -9.58 -7.67
C TYR A 339 -1.38 -10.97 -7.39
N GLY A 340 -1.44 -11.79 -8.44
CA GLY A 340 -1.89 -13.17 -8.36
C GLY A 340 -0.80 -14.15 -7.94
N VAL A 341 -1.19 -15.26 -7.34
CA VAL A 341 -0.31 -16.37 -6.94
C VAL A 341 -0.94 -17.71 -7.28
N ASN A 342 -0.13 -18.62 -7.81
CA ASN A 342 -0.57 -19.96 -8.20
C ASN A 342 -0.66 -20.88 -6.98
N VAL A 343 -1.75 -20.76 -6.22
CA VAL A 343 -2.14 -21.76 -5.19
C VAL A 343 -2.54 -23.06 -5.89
N VAL A 344 -2.16 -24.21 -5.31
CA VAL A 344 -2.54 -25.55 -5.82
C VAL A 344 -3.34 -26.37 -4.80
N GLY A 345 -3.49 -25.84 -3.58
CA GLY A 345 -4.30 -26.46 -2.53
C GLY A 345 -4.05 -25.84 -1.16
N ILE A 346 -4.91 -26.22 -0.20
CA ILE A 346 -4.77 -25.87 1.21
C ILE A 346 -4.72 -27.15 2.03
N SER A 347 -3.85 -27.21 3.03
CA SER A 347 -3.84 -28.29 4.02
C SER A 347 -4.16 -27.78 5.42
N VAL A 348 -4.90 -28.57 6.19
CA VAL A 348 -5.16 -28.33 7.62
C VAL A 348 -4.68 -29.53 8.41
N GLY A 349 -3.84 -29.32 9.42
CA GLY A 349 -3.25 -30.39 10.23
C GLY A 349 -2.31 -31.31 9.43
N GLY A 350 -1.77 -30.83 8.30
CA GLY A 350 -0.97 -31.62 7.36
C GLY A 350 -1.78 -32.43 6.34
N GLN A 351 -3.11 -32.55 6.50
CA GLN A 351 -3.96 -33.19 5.52
C GLN A 351 -4.33 -32.20 4.40
N MET A 352 -4.02 -32.55 3.14
CA MET A 352 -4.48 -31.79 1.97
C MET A 352 -6.00 -31.89 1.84
N LEU A 353 -6.67 -30.75 1.69
CA LEU A 353 -8.13 -30.67 1.55
C LEU A 353 -8.57 -30.97 0.11
N LYS A 354 -9.81 -31.48 -0.04
CA LYS A 354 -10.40 -31.83 -1.34
C LYS A 354 -11.03 -30.61 -2.00
N ILE A 355 -10.21 -29.61 -2.34
CA ILE A 355 -10.65 -28.39 -3.02
C ILE A 355 -10.52 -28.62 -4.55
N PRO A 356 -11.57 -28.35 -5.35
CA PRO A 356 -11.50 -28.52 -6.81
C PRO A 356 -10.42 -27.63 -7.45
N PRO A 357 -9.56 -28.14 -8.35
CA PRO A 357 -8.45 -27.36 -8.93
C PRO A 357 -8.87 -26.06 -9.65
N GLU A 358 -10.06 -26.05 -10.26
CA GLU A 358 -10.64 -24.90 -10.96
C GLU A 358 -10.83 -23.66 -10.08
N VAL A 359 -10.94 -23.84 -8.76
CA VAL A 359 -10.94 -22.74 -7.78
C VAL A 359 -9.69 -21.87 -7.89
N TRP A 360 -8.56 -22.46 -8.28
CA TRP A 360 -7.27 -21.79 -8.35
C TRP A 360 -6.91 -21.29 -9.77
N ASP A 361 -7.74 -21.53 -10.78
CA ASP A 361 -7.46 -21.13 -12.15
C ASP A 361 -8.07 -19.76 -12.48
N PHE A 362 -7.19 -18.78 -12.71
CA PHE A 362 -7.56 -17.44 -13.19
C PHE A 362 -8.33 -17.44 -14.52
N ASN A 363 -8.18 -18.48 -15.35
CA ASN A 363 -8.94 -18.63 -16.60
C ASN A 363 -10.36 -19.17 -16.36
N ALA A 364 -10.61 -19.80 -15.22
CA ALA A 364 -11.92 -20.33 -14.80
C ALA A 364 -12.71 -19.37 -13.90
N LEU A 365 -12.34 -18.07 -13.89
CA LEU A 365 -12.83 -17.05 -12.95
C LEU A 365 -12.50 -17.31 -11.47
N GLY A 366 -11.58 -18.24 -11.19
CA GLY A 366 -10.98 -18.46 -9.89
C GLY A 366 -9.64 -17.72 -9.75
N GLY A 367 -8.67 -18.39 -9.13
CA GLY A 367 -7.35 -17.83 -8.83
C GLY A 367 -7.23 -17.34 -7.39
N THR A 368 -6.04 -16.86 -7.03
CA THR A 368 -5.78 -16.28 -5.71
C THR A 368 -4.91 -15.03 -5.84
N ILE A 369 -5.34 -13.91 -5.26
CA ILE A 369 -4.56 -12.67 -5.17
C ILE A 369 -4.05 -12.43 -3.75
N ILE A 370 -2.95 -11.69 -3.62
CA ILE A 370 -2.47 -11.18 -2.34
C ILE A 370 -2.79 -9.69 -2.25
N ASP A 371 -3.46 -9.29 -1.17
CA ASP A 371 -3.92 -7.92 -1.02
C ASP A 371 -3.77 -7.40 0.42
N SER A 372 -2.93 -6.38 0.59
CA SER A 372 -2.71 -5.64 1.84
C SER A 372 -3.88 -4.70 2.18
N GLY A 373 -4.71 -4.35 1.19
CA GLY A 373 -5.92 -3.52 1.34
C GLY A 373 -7.20 -4.30 1.65
N THR A 374 -7.13 -5.64 1.68
CA THR A 374 -8.20 -6.53 2.21
C THR A 374 -7.78 -6.98 3.61
N THR A 375 -8.70 -7.02 4.58
CA THR A 375 -8.35 -7.32 5.98
C THR A 375 -8.27 -8.83 6.23
N LEU A 376 -9.38 -9.55 6.06
CA LEU A 376 -9.42 -11.00 6.22
C LEU A 376 -8.99 -11.73 4.95
N THR A 377 -8.56 -12.98 5.11
CA THR A 377 -8.54 -13.89 3.96
C THR A 377 -9.95 -14.26 3.58
N THR A 378 -10.21 -14.23 2.28
CA THR A 378 -11.48 -14.59 1.70
C THR A 378 -11.29 -15.75 0.74
N LEU A 379 -12.15 -16.76 0.83
CA LEU A 379 -12.10 -17.95 -0.02
C LEU A 379 -13.44 -18.13 -0.71
N VAL A 380 -13.43 -18.51 -2.00
CA VAL A 380 -14.66 -18.96 -2.67
C VAL A 380 -15.24 -20.19 -1.97
N ASP A 381 -16.56 -20.32 -1.98
CA ASP A 381 -17.31 -21.29 -1.17
C ASP A 381 -16.72 -22.72 -1.21
N ALA A 382 -16.38 -23.23 -2.39
CA ALA A 382 -15.80 -24.57 -2.57
C ALA A 382 -14.45 -24.80 -1.85
N ALA A 383 -13.66 -23.73 -1.62
CA ALA A 383 -12.47 -23.77 -0.76
C ALA A 383 -12.82 -23.44 0.70
N TYR A 384 -13.71 -22.47 0.91
CA TYR A 384 -14.14 -22.03 2.24
C TYR A 384 -14.70 -23.18 3.07
N ASP A 385 -15.68 -23.92 2.53
CA ASP A 385 -16.38 -24.99 3.23
C ASP A 385 -15.40 -26.07 3.73
N GLN A 386 -14.46 -26.46 2.87
CA GLN A 386 -13.43 -27.46 3.20
C GLN A 386 -12.50 -26.96 4.31
N VAL A 387 -12.08 -25.70 4.24
CA VAL A 387 -11.19 -25.09 5.25
C VAL A 387 -11.91 -24.90 6.58
N LEU A 388 -13.14 -24.38 6.56
CA LEU A 388 -13.95 -24.16 7.75
C LEU A 388 -14.28 -25.48 8.45
N GLU A 389 -14.70 -26.51 7.70
CA GLU A 389 -15.01 -27.83 8.27
C GLU A 389 -13.78 -28.48 8.92
N ALA A 390 -12.59 -28.32 8.33
CA ALA A 390 -11.35 -28.81 8.91
C ALA A 390 -10.91 -28.01 10.15
N LEU A 391 -10.97 -26.67 10.10
CA LEU A 391 -10.55 -25.79 11.20
C LEU A 391 -11.49 -25.82 12.41
N ARG A 392 -12.80 -26.04 12.22
CA ARG A 392 -13.78 -25.99 13.33
C ARG A 392 -13.81 -27.25 14.22
N LYS A 393 -13.26 -28.37 13.76
CA LYS A 393 -13.30 -29.67 14.46
C LYS A 393 -12.75 -29.66 15.90
N PRO A 394 -11.58 -29.06 16.20
CA PRO A 394 -11.05 -29.02 17.58
C PRO A 394 -11.92 -28.19 18.53
N PHE A 395 -12.71 -27.26 18.00
CA PHE A 395 -13.50 -26.33 18.79
C PHE A 395 -14.92 -26.83 19.12
N ALA A 396 -15.25 -28.09 18.80
CA ALA A 396 -16.58 -28.65 19.00
C ALA A 396 -17.08 -28.58 20.46
N ASN A 397 -16.17 -28.61 21.44
CA ASN A 397 -16.47 -28.53 22.87
C ASN A 397 -16.56 -27.09 23.41
N PHE A 398 -16.18 -26.07 22.62
CA PHE A 398 -16.27 -24.68 23.04
C PHE A 398 -17.69 -24.16 22.79
N LYS A 399 -18.15 -23.27 23.67
CA LYS A 399 -19.47 -22.63 23.52
C LYS A 399 -19.44 -21.73 22.29
N ARG A 400 -20.18 -22.11 21.24
CA ARG A 400 -20.38 -21.25 20.06
C ARG A 400 -21.07 -19.94 20.46
N LEU A 401 -20.61 -18.85 19.87
CA LEU A 401 -21.14 -17.50 20.03
C LEU A 401 -21.55 -17.00 18.65
N ASN A 402 -22.72 -16.35 18.57
CA ASN A 402 -23.15 -15.73 17.32
C ASN A 402 -22.55 -14.32 17.21
N VAL A 403 -21.82 -14.07 16.13
CA VAL A 403 -21.29 -12.76 15.76
C VAL A 403 -21.60 -12.58 14.28
N ASP A 404 -22.49 -11.65 13.94
CA ASP A 404 -23.23 -11.52 12.66
C ASP A 404 -22.43 -11.52 11.33
N VAL A 405 -21.10 -11.67 11.37
CA VAL A 405 -20.16 -11.54 10.24
C VAL A 405 -19.15 -12.68 10.11
N LEU A 406 -18.98 -13.53 11.12
CA LEU A 406 -18.09 -14.71 11.05
C LEU A 406 -18.89 -15.94 11.44
N GLU A 407 -18.90 -16.95 10.56
CA GLU A 407 -19.71 -18.15 10.75
C GLU A 407 -19.34 -18.93 12.02
N PHE A 408 -18.07 -18.91 12.41
CA PHE A 408 -17.58 -19.66 13.56
C PHE A 408 -16.83 -18.79 14.56
N CYS A 409 -17.54 -18.41 15.62
CA CYS A 409 -16.99 -17.77 16.82
C CYS A 409 -17.32 -18.60 18.07
N PHE A 410 -16.46 -18.50 19.09
CA PHE A 410 -16.56 -19.26 20.32
C PHE A 410 -16.02 -18.50 21.54
N ASP A 411 -16.54 -18.84 22.72
CA ASP A 411 -16.04 -18.39 24.02
C ASP A 411 -14.62 -18.94 24.22
N SER A 412 -13.61 -18.07 24.34
CA SER A 412 -12.21 -18.47 24.39
C SER A 412 -11.72 -18.91 25.78
N LYS A 413 -12.61 -19.07 26.76
CA LYS A 413 -12.26 -19.58 28.09
C LYS A 413 -11.67 -20.99 27.99
N GLY A 414 -10.41 -21.14 28.41
CA GLY A 414 -9.69 -22.41 28.33
C GLY A 414 -9.15 -22.74 26.93
N PHE A 415 -9.13 -21.78 26.01
CA PHE A 415 -8.48 -21.93 24.71
C PHE A 415 -6.96 -22.16 24.86
N ASP A 416 -6.43 -23.06 24.05
CA ASP A 416 -5.00 -23.39 23.95
C ASP A 416 -4.61 -23.38 22.46
N GLU A 417 -3.58 -22.64 22.08
CA GLU A 417 -3.13 -22.58 20.70
C GLU A 417 -2.70 -23.96 20.16
N ARG A 418 -2.27 -24.87 21.05
CA ARG A 418 -1.80 -26.22 20.69
C ARG A 418 -2.89 -27.15 20.15
N ILE A 419 -4.17 -26.87 20.39
CA ILE A 419 -5.26 -27.66 19.79
C ILE A 419 -5.61 -27.21 18.37
N VAL A 420 -5.03 -26.10 17.88
CA VAL A 420 -5.33 -25.58 16.55
C VAL A 420 -4.48 -26.31 15.49
N PRO A 421 -5.10 -26.96 14.49
CA PRO A 421 -4.36 -27.58 13.40
C PRO A 421 -3.67 -26.50 12.56
N ARG A 422 -2.43 -26.78 12.11
CA ARG A 422 -1.69 -25.88 11.22
C ARG A 422 -2.43 -25.72 9.89
N LEU A 423 -2.76 -24.47 9.54
CA LEU A 423 -3.20 -24.09 8.21
C LEU A 423 -1.97 -23.92 7.29
N ALA A 424 -2.08 -24.30 6.03
CA ALA A 424 -1.07 -23.94 5.04
C ALA A 424 -1.61 -23.83 3.62
N PHE A 425 -1.15 -22.80 2.91
CA PHE A 425 -1.33 -22.63 1.47
C PHE A 425 -0.15 -23.28 0.74
N HIS A 426 -0.45 -24.10 -0.25
CA HIS A 426 0.54 -24.74 -1.11
C HIS A 426 0.54 -24.04 -2.46
N PHE A 427 1.70 -23.67 -2.97
CA PHE A 427 1.85 -23.02 -4.26
C PHE A 427 2.49 -23.95 -5.30
N ALA A 428 2.26 -23.63 -6.57
CA ALA A 428 2.99 -24.23 -7.69
C ALA A 428 4.51 -24.09 -7.47
N GLY A 429 5.27 -25.11 -7.87
CA GLY A 429 6.70 -25.21 -7.58
C GLY A 429 7.04 -25.69 -6.16
N GLY A 430 6.05 -26.00 -5.31
CA GLY A 430 6.26 -26.67 -4.02
C GLY A 430 6.59 -25.74 -2.84
N THR A 431 6.56 -24.42 -3.04
CA THR A 431 6.62 -23.45 -1.94
C THR A 431 5.35 -23.53 -1.11
N LYS A 432 5.49 -23.36 0.21
CA LYS A 432 4.42 -23.48 1.20
C LYS A 432 4.43 -22.27 2.13
N PHE A 433 3.25 -21.76 2.45
CA PHE A 433 3.04 -20.69 3.42
C PHE A 433 2.25 -21.22 4.62
N GLU A 434 2.85 -21.16 5.81
CA GLU A 434 2.23 -21.51 7.10
C GLU A 434 2.03 -20.21 7.92
N PRO A 435 0.85 -19.56 7.85
CA PRO A 435 0.54 -18.40 8.70
C PRO A 435 0.52 -18.79 10.20
N PRO A 436 0.85 -17.87 11.13
CA PRO A 436 0.74 -18.15 12.56
C PRO A 436 -0.73 -18.31 12.97
N VAL A 437 -1.02 -19.06 14.06
CA VAL A 437 -2.41 -19.40 14.43
C VAL A 437 -3.31 -18.17 14.59
N LYS A 438 -2.80 -17.11 15.23
CA LYS A 438 -3.49 -15.82 15.41
C LYS A 438 -3.94 -15.13 14.11
N SER A 439 -3.37 -15.51 12.97
CA SER A 439 -3.74 -14.97 11.64
C SER A 439 -4.97 -15.65 11.03
N TYR A 440 -5.42 -16.78 11.58
CA TYR A 440 -6.64 -17.47 11.16
C TYR A 440 -7.57 -17.89 12.31
N ILE A 441 -7.13 -17.77 13.57
CA ILE A 441 -7.97 -17.80 14.79
C ILE A 441 -7.80 -16.44 15.49
N ILE A 442 -8.65 -15.48 15.12
CA ILE A 442 -8.53 -14.07 15.53
C ILE A 442 -9.29 -13.78 16.83
N ASP A 443 -8.83 -12.79 17.59
CA ASP A 443 -9.55 -12.22 18.73
C ASP A 443 -10.60 -11.21 18.24
N ALA A 444 -11.88 -11.52 18.45
CA ALA A 444 -13.00 -10.70 17.96
C ALA A 444 -13.59 -9.76 19.02
N ALA A 445 -13.46 -10.14 20.29
CA ALA A 445 -13.82 -9.35 21.45
C ALA A 445 -13.11 -9.95 22.69
N PRO A 446 -13.15 -9.29 23.86
CA PRO A 446 -12.73 -9.91 25.11
C PRO A 446 -13.43 -11.25 25.33
N GLN A 447 -12.65 -12.32 25.50
CA GLN A 447 -13.11 -13.72 25.63
C GLN A 447 -13.85 -14.30 24.40
N VAL A 448 -13.72 -13.71 23.21
CA VAL A 448 -14.31 -14.23 21.96
C VAL A 448 -13.24 -14.41 20.90
N LYS A 449 -13.06 -15.66 20.44
CA LYS A 449 -12.22 -15.98 19.28
C LYS A 449 -13.07 -16.48 18.11
N CYS A 450 -12.62 -16.21 16.89
CA CYS A 450 -13.30 -16.62 15.67
C CYS A 450 -12.33 -17.18 14.62
N ILE A 451 -12.83 -18.01 13.70
CA ILE A 451 -12.09 -18.36 12.49
C ILE A 451 -12.06 -17.12 11.59
N GLY A 452 -10.87 -16.56 11.39
CA GLY A 452 -10.61 -15.28 10.69
C GLY A 452 -10.58 -15.40 9.17
N ILE A 453 -11.44 -16.23 8.60
CA ILE A 453 -11.59 -16.45 7.16
C ILE A 453 -13.06 -16.24 6.82
N ALA A 454 -13.34 -15.51 5.74
CA ALA A 454 -14.69 -15.26 5.25
C ALA A 454 -15.01 -16.08 3.98
N ALA A 455 -16.26 -16.52 3.87
CA ALA A 455 -16.83 -17.12 2.66
C ALA A 455 -17.02 -16.05 1.58
N MET A 456 -16.86 -16.44 0.32
CA MET A 456 -17.14 -15.58 -0.83
C MET A 456 -18.22 -16.19 -1.74
N PRO A 457 -19.50 -15.87 -1.44
CA PRO A 457 -20.60 -16.17 -2.33
C PRO A 457 -20.36 -15.64 -3.74
N ASP A 458 -20.91 -16.33 -4.71
CA ASP A 458 -20.90 -16.00 -6.14
C ASP A 458 -19.53 -16.08 -6.85
N GLY A 459 -18.43 -16.50 -6.18
CA GLY A 459 -17.15 -16.80 -6.84
C GLY A 459 -16.29 -15.59 -7.25
N GLY A 460 -15.19 -15.83 -7.98
CA GLY A 460 -14.11 -14.87 -8.25
C GLY A 460 -12.75 -15.39 -7.75
N ALA A 461 -11.69 -14.58 -7.80
CA ALA A 461 -10.39 -14.96 -7.24
C ALA A 461 -10.37 -14.84 -5.71
N SER A 462 -9.93 -15.88 -5.01
CA SER A 462 -9.74 -15.84 -3.55
C SER A 462 -8.69 -14.79 -3.14
N VAL A 463 -8.76 -14.25 -1.92
CA VAL A 463 -7.86 -13.17 -1.46
C VAL A 463 -7.12 -13.60 -0.20
N ILE A 464 -5.78 -13.63 -0.24
CA ILE A 464 -4.96 -13.71 0.96
C ILE A 464 -4.87 -12.29 1.54
N GLY A 465 -5.74 -11.99 2.51
CA GLY A 465 -5.82 -10.68 3.16
C GLY A 465 -4.70 -10.41 4.17
N ASN A 466 -4.63 -9.17 4.64
CA ASN A 466 -3.48 -8.65 5.38
C ASN A 466 -3.27 -9.28 6.77
N ILE A 467 -4.33 -9.78 7.43
CA ILE A 467 -4.19 -10.49 8.71
C ILE A 467 -3.50 -11.84 8.52
N MET A 468 -3.78 -12.50 7.40
CA MET A 468 -3.13 -13.77 7.05
C MET A 468 -1.64 -13.57 6.79
N GLN A 469 -1.28 -12.49 6.10
CA GLN A 469 0.08 -12.11 5.72
C GLN A 469 1.02 -11.72 6.88
N GLN A 470 0.53 -11.68 8.13
CA GLN A 470 1.31 -11.22 9.28
C GLN A 470 2.51 -12.10 9.63
N ASN A 471 3.50 -11.47 10.28
CA ASN A 471 4.74 -12.09 10.71
C ASN A 471 5.48 -12.84 9.58
N HIS A 472 5.32 -12.34 8.35
CA HIS A 472 6.03 -12.78 7.17
C HIS A 472 6.50 -11.57 6.37
N LEU A 473 7.73 -11.66 5.86
CA LEU A 473 8.20 -10.87 4.74
C LEU A 473 7.51 -11.34 3.46
N TRP A 474 7.11 -10.41 2.62
CA TRP A 474 6.66 -10.62 1.25
C TRP A 474 7.51 -9.76 0.29
N GLU A 475 8.30 -10.37 -0.60
CA GLU A 475 9.08 -9.69 -1.67
C GLU A 475 8.40 -9.89 -3.03
N PHE A 476 7.92 -8.81 -3.64
CA PHE A 476 7.34 -8.78 -4.97
C PHE A 476 8.44 -8.43 -5.97
N ASP A 477 8.94 -9.43 -6.70
CA ASP A 477 9.97 -9.27 -7.74
C ASP A 477 9.31 -9.16 -9.11
N LEU A 478 9.05 -7.92 -9.53
CA LEU A 478 8.33 -7.59 -10.77
C LEU A 478 9.22 -7.70 -12.02
N ALA A 479 10.54 -7.84 -11.86
CA ALA A 479 11.45 -8.12 -12.96
C ALA A 479 11.45 -9.62 -13.33
N HIS A 480 11.36 -10.49 -12.32
CA HIS A 480 11.45 -11.94 -12.50
C HIS A 480 10.11 -12.68 -12.36
N ASN A 481 9.01 -11.96 -12.11
CA ASN A 481 7.69 -12.53 -11.80
C ASN A 481 7.75 -13.57 -10.67
N THR A 482 8.44 -13.24 -9.57
CA THR A 482 8.47 -14.11 -8.37
C THR A 482 7.96 -13.39 -7.14
N LEU A 483 7.20 -14.10 -6.31
CA LEU A 483 6.87 -13.69 -4.96
C LEU A 483 7.74 -14.47 -3.98
N GLY A 484 8.57 -13.76 -3.23
CA GLY A 484 9.34 -14.29 -2.10
C GLY A 484 8.58 -14.18 -0.79
N MET A 485 8.69 -15.18 0.08
CA MET A 485 8.12 -15.18 1.42
C MET A 485 9.05 -15.84 2.44
N ALA A 486 9.13 -15.27 3.65
CA ALA A 486 9.88 -15.82 4.79
C ALA A 486 9.22 -15.42 6.11
N PRO A 487 9.17 -16.29 7.14
CA PRO A 487 8.77 -15.90 8.49
C PRO A 487 9.64 -14.75 9.02
N SER A 488 9.04 -13.81 9.76
CA SER A 488 9.77 -12.67 10.30
C SER A 488 9.03 -12.03 11.48
N THR A 489 9.78 -11.49 12.45
CA THR A 489 9.23 -10.60 13.48
C THR A 489 8.72 -9.27 12.90
N CYS A 490 9.16 -8.94 11.69
CA CYS A 490 8.96 -7.68 10.98
C CYS A 490 9.60 -6.43 11.63
N THR A 491 10.16 -6.55 12.83
CA THR A 491 10.82 -5.48 13.61
C THR A 491 12.34 -5.52 13.48
#